data_AF-A0A1I7S8K0-F1
#
_entry.id   AF-A0A1I7S8K0-F1
#
_cell.length_a   1.000
_cell.length_b   1.000
_cell.length_c   1.000
_cell.angle_alpha   90.00
_cell.angle_beta   90.00
_cell.angle_gamma   90.00
#
_symmetry.space_group_name_H-M   'P 1'
#
loop_
_entity.id
_entity.type
_entity.pdbx_description
1 polymer ?
#
loop_
_entity_poly.entity_id
_entity_poly.type
_entity_poly.pdbx_seq_one_letter_code
_entity_poly.pdbx_strand_id
1 'polypeptide(L)' 'MTRGNQRELARLKNLKKQQDQGKSKSAADRAAGVSTDTRLSRDADIMRQKQQKALEKKQAEEAAKLAKAAPKVVKFDPLK' A
#
# COMPACT_ATOMS: atom_id res chain seq x y z
N MET A 1 32.02 29.98 -32.67
CA MET A 1 32.54 29.58 -31.35
C MET A 1 31.47 29.42 -30.24
N THR A 2 30.23 29.88 -30.43
CA THR A 2 29.16 29.88 -29.40
C THR A 2 28.40 28.55 -29.20
N ARG A 3 28.47 27.58 -30.12
CA ARG A 3 27.81 26.26 -30.00
C ARG A 3 28.64 25.19 -29.27
N GLY A 4 29.98 25.31 -29.30
CA GLY A 4 30.87 24.40 -28.58
C GLY A 4 30.71 24.51 -27.07
N ASN A 5 30.58 25.75 -26.57
CA ASN A 5 30.32 26.02 -25.15
C ASN A 5 28.98 25.42 -24.69
N GLN A 6 27.91 25.57 -25.48
CA GLN A 6 26.61 24.98 -25.12
C GLN A 6 26.62 23.45 -25.13
N ARG A 7 27.34 22.84 -26.07
CA ARG A 7 27.51 21.38 -26.13
C ARG A 7 28.28 20.86 -24.92
N GLU A 8 29.36 21.54 -24.54
CA GLU A 8 30.16 21.17 -23.38
C GLU A 8 29.37 21.33 -22.08
N LEU A 9 28.64 22.43 -21.94
CA LEU A 9 27.71 22.64 -20.82
C LEU A 9 26.62 21.57 -20.74
N ALA A 10 26.07 21.12 -21.87
CA ALA A 10 25.09 20.03 -21.90
C ALA A 10 25.73 18.71 -21.46
N ARG A 11 26.96 18.43 -21.88
CA ARG A 11 27.71 17.24 -21.46
C ARG A 11 28.00 17.25 -19.96
N LEU A 12 28.47 18.37 -19.43
CA LEU A 12 28.72 18.54 -17.99
C LEU A 12 27.43 18.40 -17.17
N LYS A 13 26.31 18.96 -17.64
CA LYS A 13 24.98 18.79 -17.01
C LYS A 13 24.53 17.34 -17.01
N ASN A 14 24.71 16.62 -18.12
CA ASN A 14 24.36 15.20 -18.21
C ASN A 14 25.25 14.33 -17.32
N LEU A 15 26.56 14.60 -17.28
CA LEU A 15 27.49 13.91 -16.41
C LEU A 15 27.15 14.13 -14.93
N LYS A 16 26.85 15.38 -14.55
CA LYS A 16 26.39 15.72 -13.21
C LYS A 16 25.09 15.00 -12.85
N LYS A 17 24.11 14.98 -13.76
CA LYS A 17 22.84 14.27 -13.57
C LYS A 17 23.05 12.76 -13.39
N GLN A 18 23.94 12.13 -14.15
CA GLN A 18 24.27 10.71 -14.00
C GLN A 18 25.00 10.44 -12.67
N GLN A 19 25.92 11.30 -12.26
CA GLN A 19 26.60 11.18 -10.97
C GLN A 19 25.65 11.35 -9.79
N ASP A 20 24.74 12.32 -9.86
CA ASP A 20 23.74 12.57 -8.81
C ASP A 20 22.71 11.43 -8.73
N GLN A 21 22.33 10.83 -9.87
CA GLN A 21 21.51 9.62 -9.90
C GLN A 21 22.25 8.39 -9.35
N GLY A 22 23.56 8.26 -9.58
CA GLY A 22 24.37 7.21 -8.97
C GLY A 22 24.48 7.36 -7.46
N LYS A 23 24.63 8.60 -6.97
CA LYS A 23 24.66 8.92 -5.53
C LYS A 23 23.31 8.68 -4.88
N SER A 24 22.20 9.09 -5.51
CA SER A 24 20.85 8.84 -4.99
C SER A 24 20.50 7.35 -4.97
N LYS A 25 20.95 6.57 -5.96
CA LYS A 25 20.88 5.09 -5.90
C LYS A 25 21.72 4.56 -4.75
N SER A 26 22.99 4.96 -4.61
CA SER A 26 23.83 4.49 -3.51
C SER A 26 23.32 4.88 -2.11
N ALA A 27 22.67 6.05 -1.99
CA ALA A 27 22.06 6.50 -0.74
C ALA A 27 20.71 5.81 -0.49
N ALA A 28 19.92 5.53 -1.54
CA ALA A 28 18.71 4.72 -1.45
C ALA A 28 19.04 3.25 -1.12
N ASP A 29 20.14 2.72 -1.64
CA ASP A 29 20.65 1.36 -1.39
C ASP A 29 21.28 1.25 0.01
N ARG A 30 21.96 2.30 0.50
CA ARG A 30 22.49 2.36 1.89
C ARG A 30 21.42 2.69 2.93
N ALA A 31 20.36 3.42 2.56
CA ALA A 31 19.17 3.63 3.39
C ALA A 31 18.15 2.48 3.25
N ALA A 32 18.38 1.51 2.36
CA ALA A 32 17.59 0.29 2.21
C ALA A 32 18.00 -0.76 3.24
N GLY A 33 17.75 -0.50 4.51
CA GLY A 33 17.73 -1.54 5.56
C GLY A 33 16.64 -2.61 5.37
N VAL A 34 15.93 -2.58 4.24
CA VAL A 34 14.87 -3.48 3.81
C VAL A 34 14.96 -3.48 2.28
N SER A 35 15.57 -4.53 1.69
CA SER A 35 15.67 -4.75 0.24
C SER A 35 14.29 -4.61 -0.42
N THR A 36 14.25 -4.31 -1.73
CA THR A 36 13.01 -4.21 -2.49
C THR A 36 12.07 -5.39 -2.23
N ASP A 37 12.61 -6.60 -2.15
CA ASP A 37 11.85 -7.84 -1.94
C ASP A 37 11.19 -7.90 -0.55
N THR A 38 11.87 -7.38 0.47
CA THR A 38 11.32 -7.30 1.83
C THR A 38 10.24 -6.22 1.94
N ARG A 39 10.28 -5.16 1.11
CA ARG A 39 9.16 -4.19 1.01
C ARG A 39 7.95 -4.81 0.33
N LEU A 40 8.16 -5.51 -0.79
CA LEU A 40 7.09 -6.20 -1.52
C LEU A 40 6.39 -7.24 -0.63
N SER A 41 7.17 -8.02 0.13
CA SER A 41 6.63 -9.01 1.09
C SER A 41 5.77 -8.33 2.16
N ARG A 42 6.25 -7.23 2.73
CA ARG A 42 5.52 -6.47 3.76
C ARG A 42 4.22 -5.88 3.22
N ASP A 43 4.24 -5.32 2.02
CA ASP A 43 3.03 -4.75 1.41
C ASP A 43 1.99 -5.84 1.10
N ALA A 44 2.44 -7.02 0.64
CA ALA A 44 1.57 -8.17 0.44
C ALA A 44 0.93 -8.66 1.76
N ASP A 45 1.70 -8.71 2.85
CA ASP A 45 1.17 -9.06 4.18
C ASP A 45 0.12 -8.07 4.67
N ILE A 46 0.38 -6.77 4.52
CA ILE A 46 -0.58 -5.73 4.88
C ILE A 46 -1.86 -5.86 4.07
N MET A 47 -1.76 -6.21 2.78
CA MET A 47 -2.94 -6.40 1.92
C MET A 47 -3.76 -7.62 2.36
N ARG A 48 -3.12 -8.75 2.65
CA ARG A 48 -3.79 -9.96 3.19
C ARG A 48 -4.54 -9.66 4.49
N GLN A 49 -3.89 -8.97 5.42
CA GLN A 49 -4.52 -8.59 6.69
C GLN A 49 -5.71 -7.66 6.49
N LYS A 50 -5.62 -6.70 5.56
CA LYS A 50 -6.74 -5.81 5.22
C LYS A 50 -7.93 -6.57 4.66
N GLN A 51 -7.69 -7.54 3.77
CA GLN A 51 -8.75 -8.37 3.19
C GLN A 51 -9.42 -9.24 4.26
N GLN A 52 -8.64 -9.90 5.12
CA GLN A 52 -9.17 -10.69 6.24
C GLN A 52 -10.05 -9.84 7.16
N LYS A 53 -9.55 -8.68 7.60
CA LYS A 53 -10.33 -7.75 8.43
C LYS A 53 -11.61 -7.26 7.74
N ALA A 54 -11.57 -7.05 6.42
CA ALA A 54 -12.76 -6.64 5.67
C ALA A 54 -13.80 -7.76 5.59
N LEU A 55 -13.37 -9.01 5.43
CA LEU A 55 -14.27 -10.18 5.44
C LEU A 55 -14.89 -10.40 6.81
N GLU A 56 -14.10 -10.31 7.89
CA GLU A 56 -14.60 -10.41 9.27
C GLU A 56 -15.67 -9.36 9.57
N LYS A 57 -15.43 -8.10 9.16
CA LYS A 57 -16.42 -7.02 9.31
C LYS A 57 -17.71 -7.31 8.55
N LYS A 58 -17.61 -7.76 7.30
CA LYS A 58 -18.79 -8.14 6.51
C LYS A 58 -19.56 -9.29 7.16
N GLN A 59 -18.88 -10.30 7.69
CA GLN A 59 -19.53 -11.40 8.40
C GLN A 59 -20.23 -10.93 9.68
N ALA A 60 -19.61 -10.04 10.45
CA ALA A 60 -20.21 -9.45 11.64
C ALA A 60 -21.45 -8.60 11.30
N GLU A 61 -21.38 -7.81 10.23
CA GLU A 61 -22.50 -7.00 9.75
C GLU A 61 -23.66 -7.86 9.24
N GLU A 62 -23.37 -8.91 8.47
CA GLU A 62 -24.38 -9.88 8.01
C GLU A 62 -25.01 -10.65 9.18
N ALA A 63 -24.22 -11.08 10.17
CA ALA A 63 -24.74 -11.71 11.38
C ALA A 63 -25.63 -10.77 12.18
N ALA A 64 -25.25 -9.50 12.33
CA ALA A 64 -26.06 -8.48 13.00
C ALA A 64 -27.35 -8.17 12.23
N LYS A 65 -27.30 -8.21 10.89
CA LYS A 65 -28.47 -8.03 10.03
C LYS A 65 -29.43 -9.22 10.13
N LEU A 66 -28.91 -10.44 10.14
CA LEU A 66 -29.69 -11.67 10.30
C LEU A 66 -30.34 -11.73 11.69
N ALA A 67 -29.62 -11.34 12.74
CA ALA A 67 -30.17 -11.24 14.10
C ALA A 67 -31.28 -10.19 14.24
N LYS A 68 -31.21 -9.09 13.49
CA LYS A 68 -32.28 -8.07 13.42
C LYS A 68 -33.46 -8.50 12.55
N ALA A 69 -33.22 -9.32 11.54
CA ALA A 69 -34.24 -9.88 10.65
C ALA A 69 -34.94 -11.12 11.22
N ALA A 70 -34.39 -11.73 12.28
CA ALA A 70 -35.04 -12.82 12.97
C ALA A 70 -36.42 -12.36 13.49
N PRO A 71 -37.52 -13.07 13.14
CA PRO A 71 -38.85 -12.68 13.56
C PRO A 71 -38.90 -12.69 15.09
N LYS A 72 -39.31 -11.56 15.68
CA LYS A 72 -39.58 -11.47 17.11
C LYS A 72 -40.63 -12.52 17.43
N VAL A 73 -40.23 -13.62 18.05
CA VAL A 73 -41.14 -14.65 18.52
C VAL A 73 -41.95 -14.02 19.65
N VAL A 74 -43.09 -13.44 19.29
CA VAL A 74 -44.09 -12.97 20.25
C VAL A 74 -44.59 -14.24 20.92
N LYS A 75 -44.26 -14.41 22.20
CA LYS A 75 -44.74 -15.53 23.01
C LYS A 75 -46.25 -15.36 23.15
N PHE A 76 -47.00 -15.99 22.27
CA PHE A 76 -48.45 -16.07 22.37
C PHE A 76 -48.79 -17.04 23.50
N ASP A 77 -49.43 -16.53 24.56
CA ASP A 77 -49.94 -17.32 25.69
C ASP A 77 -51.36 -17.78 25.33
N PRO A 78 -51.59 -19.05 24.98
CA PRO A 78 -52.88 -19.52 24.47
C PRO A 78 -53.97 -19.65 25.53
N LEU A 79 -53.71 -19.23 26.77
CA LEU A 79 -54.60 -19.40 27.93
C LEU A 79 -54.95 -18.07 28.64
N LYS A 80 -54.64 -16.91 28.04
CA LYS A 80 -55.10 -15.58 28.51
C LYS A 80 -55.92 -14.86 27.45
#